data_AF-A0A497NS30-F1
#
_entry.id   AF-A0A497NS30-F1
#
_cell.length_a   1.000
_cell.length_b   1.000
_cell.length_c   1.000
_cell.angle_alpha   90.00
_cell.angle_beta   90.00
_cell.angle_gamma   90.00
#
_symmetry.space_group_name_H-M   'P 1'
#
loop_
_entity.id
_entity.type
_entity.pdbx_description
1 polymer ?
#
loop_
_entity_poly.entity_id
_entity_poly.type
_entity_poly.pdbx_seq_one_letter_code
_entity_poly.pdbx_strand_id
1 'polypeptide(L)' 'MKKVAIIGVGNSRFGVRNDVTIQELAFEAIREALIDADLTQKNIELSVVGTAGTRSYELMPAVLVNEYCGLHDK' A
#
# COMPACT_ATOMS: atom_id res chain seq x y z
N MET A 1 -0.08 -26.08 8.88
CA MET A 1 0.06 -24.66 8.48
C MET A 1 1.51 -24.38 8.15
N LYS A 2 1.81 -23.61 7.11
CA LYS A 2 3.18 -23.15 6.81
C LYS A 2 3.54 -21.98 7.75
N LYS A 3 4.80 -21.85 8.13
CA LYS A 3 5.30 -20.70 8.90
C LYS A 3 5.37 -19.48 7.99
N VAL A 4 5.11 -18.29 8.53
CA VAL A 4 5.11 -17.01 7.81
C VAL A 4 6.11 -16.06 8.46
N ALA A 5 6.73 -15.19 7.67
CA ALA A 5 7.65 -14.15 8.12
C ALA A 5 7.26 -12.78 7.53
N ILE A 6 7.62 -11.71 8.23
CA ILE A 6 7.55 -10.33 7.71
C ILE A 6 8.92 -10.03 7.12
N ILE A 7 8.96 -9.63 5.85
CA ILE A 7 10.20 -9.40 5.10
C ILE A 7 10.45 -7.93 4.77
N GLY A 8 9.46 -7.06 4.95
CA GLY A 8 9.62 -5.62 4.75
C GLY A 8 8.48 -4.84 5.38
N VAL A 9 8.77 -3.63 5.85
CA VAL A 9 7.81 -2.73 6.49
C VAL A 9 8.01 -1.30 5.99
N GLY A 10 6.93 -0.52 5.88
CA GLY A 10 7.00 0.88 5.50
C GLY A 10 5.87 1.68 6.13
N ASN A 11 6.10 2.98 6.36
CA ASN A 11 5.11 3.83 7.01
C ASN A 11 5.21 5.28 6.56
N SER A 12 4.13 5.75 5.93
CA SER A 12 3.98 7.15 5.56
C SER A 12 3.85 8.02 6.80
N ARG A 13 4.28 9.29 6.70
CA ARG A 13 4.22 10.21 7.83
C ARG A 13 2.78 10.40 8.34
N PHE A 14 2.58 10.12 9.62
CA PHE A 14 1.33 10.42 10.32
C PHE A 14 1.15 11.93 10.53
N GLY A 15 -0.06 12.43 10.28
CA GLY A 15 -0.42 13.82 10.51
C GLY A 15 -1.59 14.29 9.63
N VAL A 16 -1.80 15.60 9.61
CA VAL A 16 -2.75 16.24 8.70
C VAL A 16 -2.06 16.44 7.35
N ARG A 17 -2.35 15.56 6.40
CA ARG A 17 -1.82 15.58 5.04
C ARG A 17 -2.91 16.06 4.09
N ASN A 18 -2.83 17.33 3.67
CA ASN A 18 -3.71 17.91 2.64
C ASN A 18 -2.95 18.09 1.30
N ASP A 19 -1.70 17.63 1.26
CA ASP A 19 -0.74 17.75 0.17
C ASP A 19 -0.72 16.53 -0.75
N VAL A 20 -1.29 15.41 -0.31
CA VAL A 20 -1.29 14.14 -1.03
C VAL A 20 -2.66 13.46 -0.98
N THR A 21 -2.93 12.69 -2.01
CA THR A 21 -4.07 11.77 -2.11
C THR A 21 -3.83 10.48 -1.33
N ILE A 22 -4.87 9.65 -1.17
CA ILE A 22 -4.74 8.38 -0.44
C ILE A 22 -3.78 7.40 -1.12
N GLN A 23 -3.76 7.37 -2.46
CA GLN A 23 -2.86 6.52 -3.23
C GLN A 23 -1.40 6.97 -3.15
N GLU A 24 -1.15 8.28 -3.14
CA GLU A 24 0.20 8.84 -2.94
C GLU A 24 0.68 8.56 -1.51
N LEU A 25 -0.21 8.74 -0.52
CA LEU A 25 0.10 8.40 0.86
C LEU A 25 0.40 6.89 0.99
N ALA A 26 -0.38 6.01 0.37
CA ALA A 26 -0.11 4.58 0.38
C ALA A 26 1.20 4.23 -0.33
N PHE A 27 1.52 4.90 -1.44
CA PHE A 27 2.75 4.69 -2.20
C PHE A 27 4.00 4.99 -1.37
N GLU A 28 3.99 6.03 -0.53
CA GLU A 28 5.11 6.32 0.39
C GLU A 28 5.46 5.08 1.23
N ALA A 29 4.47 4.49 1.89
CA ALA A 29 4.63 3.28 2.71
C ALA A 29 4.97 2.03 1.87
N ILE A 30 4.32 1.82 0.73
CA ILE A 30 4.55 0.64 -0.12
C ILE A 30 5.98 0.67 -0.68
N ARG A 31 6.46 1.83 -1.13
CA ARG A 31 7.82 2.00 -1.64
C ARG A 31 8.85 1.66 -0.56
N GLU A 32 8.66 2.15 0.66
CA GLU A 32 9.55 1.82 1.78
C GLU A 32 9.54 0.32 2.09
N ALA A 33 8.37 -0.31 2.15
CA ALA A 33 8.25 -1.74 2.42
C ALA A 33 8.92 -2.62 1.35
N LEU A 34 8.82 -2.22 0.08
CA LEU A 34 9.49 -2.92 -1.03
C LEU A 34 11.02 -2.76 -0.97
N ILE A 35 11.51 -1.58 -0.60
CA ILE A 35 12.95 -1.33 -0.42
C ILE A 35 13.49 -2.15 0.76
N ASP A 36 12.78 -2.17 1.89
CA ASP A 36 13.17 -2.94 3.08
C ASP A 36 13.23 -4.45 2.80
N ALA A 37 12.31 -4.95 1.94
CA ALA A 37 12.28 -6.34 1.51
C ALA A 37 13.26 -6.70 0.38
N ASP A 38 13.92 -5.72 -0.24
CA ASP A 38 14.69 -5.88 -1.49
C ASP A 38 13.88 -6.57 -2.61
N LEU A 39 12.63 -6.13 -2.79
CA LEU A 39 11.68 -6.67 -3.77
C LEU A 39 11.12 -5.60 -4.70
N THR A 40 10.48 -6.05 -5.76
CA THR A 40 9.69 -5.21 -6.67
C THR A 40 8.22 -5.64 -6.67
N GLN A 41 7.33 -4.82 -7.22
CA GLN A 41 5.90 -5.14 -7.36
C GLN A 41 5.64 -6.45 -8.12
N LYS A 42 6.57 -6.87 -8.98
CA LYS A 42 6.48 -8.13 -9.73
C LYS A 42 6.50 -9.35 -8.82
N ASN A 43 7.12 -9.24 -7.64
CA ASN A 43 7.24 -10.32 -6.67
C ASN A 43 5.99 -10.47 -5.79
N ILE A 44 5.06 -9.53 -5.85
CA ILE A 44 3.82 -9.55 -5.06
C ILE A 44 2.78 -10.37 -5.82
N GLU A 45 2.10 -11.28 -5.13
CA GLU A 45 1.04 -12.13 -5.69
C GLU A 45 -0.35 -11.75 -5.20
N LEU A 46 -0.44 -10.99 -4.09
CA LEU A 46 -1.70 -10.57 -3.48
C LEU A 46 -1.49 -9.23 -2.78
N SER A 47 -2.44 -8.31 -2.94
CA SER A 47 -2.52 -7.06 -2.20
C SER A 47 -3.79 -7.02 -1.36
N VAL A 48 -3.65 -6.76 -0.06
CA VAL A 48 -4.78 -6.63 0.88
C VAL A 48 -4.76 -5.22 1.46
N VAL A 49 -5.79 -4.44 1.15
CA VAL A 49 -5.92 -3.05 1.59
C VAL A 49 -7.07 -2.92 2.59
N GLY A 50 -6.75 -2.43 3.80
CA GLY A 50 -7.72 -2.12 4.84
C GLY A 50 -7.91 -0.62 4.99
N THR A 51 -9.16 -0.16 5.09
CA THR A 51 -9.49 1.24 5.37
C THR A 51 -10.63 1.34 6.37
N ALA A 52 -10.56 2.33 7.26
CA ALA A 52 -11.71 2.78 8.07
C ALA A 52 -12.32 4.08 7.50
N GLY A 53 -11.70 4.67 6.48
CA GLY A 53 -12.14 5.87 5.78
C GLY A 53 -13.22 5.60 4.75
N THR A 54 -14.13 4.65 4.98
CA THR A 54 -15.20 4.28 4.02
C THR A 54 -16.21 5.40 3.75
N ARG A 55 -16.11 6.53 4.46
CA ARG A 55 -16.86 7.78 4.22
C ARG A 55 -15.99 8.92 3.68
N SER A 56 -14.75 8.62 3.30
CA SER A 56 -13.84 9.55 2.61
C SER A 56 -14.20 9.61 1.11
N TYR A 57 -13.51 10.48 0.36
CA TYR A 57 -13.74 10.69 -1.08
C TYR A 57 -13.72 9.40 -1.91
N GLU A 58 -12.93 8.41 -1.50
CA GLU A 58 -12.79 7.12 -2.20
C GLU A 58 -13.45 5.96 -1.46
N LEU A 59 -14.48 5.36 -2.08
CA LEU A 59 -15.19 4.22 -1.52
C LEU A 59 -14.41 2.91 -1.63
N MET A 60 -13.51 2.81 -2.62
CA MET A 60 -12.78 1.60 -2.98
C MET A 60 -11.26 1.87 -3.03
N PRO A 61 -10.59 2.07 -1.88
CA PRO A 61 -9.17 2.44 -1.87
C PRO A 61 -8.26 1.33 -2.40
N ALA A 62 -8.68 0.07 -2.31
CA ALA A 62 -7.90 -1.06 -2.85
C ALA A 62 -7.61 -0.89 -4.35
N VAL A 63 -8.61 -0.48 -5.13
CA VAL A 63 -8.48 -0.34 -6.59
C VAL A 63 -7.48 0.76 -6.92
N LEU A 64 -7.67 1.95 -6.34
CA LEU A 64 -6.81 3.11 -6.62
C LEU A 64 -5.38 2.92 -6.13
N VAL A 65 -5.20 2.36 -4.93
CA VAL A 65 -3.86 2.07 -4.40
C VAL A 65 -3.15 1.06 -5.28
N ASN A 66 -3.82 -0.02 -5.67
CA ASN A 66 -3.21 -1.06 -6.50
C ASN A 66 -2.90 -0.57 -7.91
N GLU A 67 -3.78 0.22 -8.53
CA GLU A 67 -3.53 0.82 -9.84
C GLU A 67 -2.29 1.74 -9.80
N TYR A 68 -2.28 2.69 -8.86
CA TYR A 68 -1.22 3.68 -8.73
C TYR A 68 0.13 3.04 -8.38
N CYS A 69 0.13 2.00 -7.54
CA CYS A 69 1.36 1.35 -7.08
C CYS A 69 1.87 0.26 -8.03
N GLY A 70 1.15 -0.08 -9.11
CA GLY A 70 1.53 -1.15 -10.03
C GLY A 70 1.26 -2.57 -9.49
N LEU A 71 0.20 -2.72 -8.69
CA LEU A 71 -0.28 -3.97 -8.09
C LEU A 71 -1.67 -4.38 -8.64
N HIS A 72 -2.11 -3.84 -9.77
CA HIS A 72 -3.46 -4.07 -10.32
C HIS A 72 -3.71 -5.49 -10.84
N ASP A 73 -2.66 -6.19 -11.27
CA ASP A 73 -2.75 -7.57 -11.78
C ASP A 73 -2.73 -8.65 -10.67
N LYS A 74 -3.02 -8.27 -9.41
CA LYS A 74 -2.81 -9.10 -8.21
C LYS A 74 -4.12 -9.49 -7.53
#